data_AF-A0A6A4WVQ8-F1
#
_entry.id   AF-A0A6A4WVQ8-F1
#
_cell.length_a   1.000
_cell.length_b   1.000
_cell.length_c   1.000
_cell.angle_alpha   90.00
_cell.angle_beta   90.00
_cell.angle_gamma   90.00
#
_symmetry.space_group_name_H-M   'P 1'
#
loop_
_entity.id
_entity.type
_entity.pdbx_description
1 polymer ?
#
loop_
_entity_poly.entity_id
_entity_poly.type
_entity_poly.pdbx_seq_one_letter_code
_entity_poly.pdbx_strand_id
1 'polypeptide(L)'
;MYLRRYRATHPLLTPPDCPGVRAAHAILQQQETGKPVYKVKSVSLVTLCRTYDAPINPQKEHIKKVYRRDQKFWARRPLTDDMIIYAAFDVMALVPKIYDVMSRSIDPALQTLFADLCEEQVTMHINQDDVKQKKKQRKVETEVSDLKEKLDKTAVGKNLVLSNREIRLLR
;
A
#
# COMPACT_ATOMS: atom_id res chain seq x y z
N MET A 1 19.37 -20.34 -29.59
CA MET A 1 18.02 -19.91 -29.98
C MET A 1 17.04 -20.14 -28.84
N TYR A 2 16.81 -19.17 -27.95
CA TYR A 2 15.58 -19.10 -27.13
C TYR A 2 15.26 -17.63 -26.86
N LEU A 3 14.84 -16.94 -27.91
CA LEU A 3 14.18 -15.64 -27.83
C LEU A 3 12.72 -15.87 -27.42
N ARG A 4 12.44 -15.99 -26.11
CA ARG A 4 11.07 -15.78 -25.62
C ARG A 4 10.83 -14.27 -25.50
N ARG A 5 10.26 -13.74 -26.59
CA ARG A 5 9.39 -12.56 -26.68
C ARG A 5 9.37 -11.67 -25.43
N TYR A 6 10.26 -10.68 -25.42
CA TYR A 6 10.05 -9.40 -24.73
C TYR A 6 8.81 -8.73 -25.37
N ARG A 7 7.61 -9.07 -24.89
CA ARG A 7 6.40 -8.32 -25.24
C ARG A 7 6.27 -7.16 -24.26
N ALA A 8 6.24 -5.97 -24.85
CA ALA A 8 6.06 -4.68 -24.23
C ALA A 8 4.74 -4.60 -23.43
N THR A 9 4.84 -4.74 -22.11
CA THR A 9 3.94 -4.18 -21.10
C THR A 9 4.71 -4.10 -19.78
N HIS A 10 5.51 -3.06 -19.59
CA HIS A 10 6.28 -2.88 -18.34
C HIS A 10 5.89 -1.59 -17.62
N PRO A 11 5.06 -1.68 -16.56
CA PRO A 11 5.14 -0.80 -15.41
C PRO A 11 6.12 -1.33 -14.33
N LEU A 12 7.17 -2.07 -14.72
CA LEU A 12 8.07 -2.78 -13.79
C LEU A 12 9.42 -2.09 -13.51
N LEU A 13 9.46 -0.75 -13.52
CA LEU A 13 10.69 0.00 -13.18
C LEU A 13 10.49 1.01 -12.04
N THR A 14 9.52 0.77 -11.17
CA THR A 14 9.63 1.19 -9.77
C THR A 14 9.83 -0.08 -8.96
N PRO A 15 10.80 -0.15 -8.03
CA PRO A 15 10.84 -1.26 -7.08
C PRO A 15 9.43 -1.43 -6.51
N PRO A 16 8.89 -2.66 -6.43
CA PRO A 16 7.60 -2.87 -5.82
C PRO A 16 7.72 -2.32 -4.40
N ASP A 17 7.08 -1.18 -4.12
CA ASP A 17 7.13 -0.62 -2.77
C ASP A 17 6.75 -1.75 -1.82
N CYS A 18 7.60 -2.03 -0.84
CA CYS A 18 7.49 -3.21 -0.01
C CYS A 18 6.04 -3.45 0.45
N PRO A 19 5.42 -4.59 0.11
CA PRO A 19 4.04 -4.92 0.47
C PRO A 19 3.73 -4.63 1.94
N GLY A 20 4.67 -4.99 2.83
CA GLY A 20 4.58 -4.73 4.26
C GLY A 20 4.54 -3.25 4.63
N VAL A 21 5.31 -2.38 3.97
CA VAL A 21 5.35 -0.95 4.33
C VAL A 21 4.07 -0.25 3.87
N ARG A 22 3.54 -0.58 2.69
CA ARG A 22 2.24 -0.02 2.24
C ARG A 22 1.09 -0.52 3.11
N ALA A 23 1.07 -1.82 3.44
CA ALA A 23 0.05 -2.41 4.31
C ALA A 23 0.09 -1.81 5.72
N ALA A 24 1.28 -1.67 6.29
CA ALA A 24 1.47 -1.09 7.61
C ALA A 24 1.02 0.37 7.65
N HIS A 25 1.40 1.17 6.66
CA HIS A 25 0.94 2.56 6.58
C HIS A 25 -0.60 2.66 6.54
N ALA A 26 -1.26 1.78 5.80
CA ALA A 26 -2.73 1.80 5.71
C ALA A 26 -3.41 1.45 7.03
N ILE A 27 -2.83 0.54 7.83
CA ILE A 27 -3.32 0.17 9.15
C ILE A 27 -3.08 1.28 10.17
N LEU A 28 -1.89 1.87 10.18
CA LEU A 28 -1.58 2.99 11.07
C LEU A 28 -2.52 4.18 10.80
N GLN A 29 -2.80 4.46 9.53
CA GLN A 29 -3.80 5.48 9.18
C GLN A 29 -5.22 5.11 9.63
N GLN A 30 -5.59 3.83 9.59
CA GLN A 30 -6.86 3.38 10.19
C GLN A 30 -6.87 3.57 11.70
N GLN A 31 -5.79 3.23 12.41
CA GLN A 31 -5.67 3.41 13.86
C GLN A 31 -5.78 4.89 14.25
N GLU A 32 -5.12 5.78 13.52
CA GLU A 32 -5.11 7.22 13.82
C GLU A 32 -6.41 7.93 13.46
N THR A 33 -7.02 7.59 12.32
CA THR A 33 -8.14 8.35 11.76
C THR A 33 -9.49 7.66 11.88
N GLY A 34 -9.52 6.38 12.28
CA GLY A 34 -10.70 5.52 12.24
C GLY A 34 -11.21 5.20 10.84
N LYS A 35 -10.52 5.65 9.77
CA LYS A 35 -10.97 5.40 8.39
C LYS A 35 -10.60 3.96 7.98
N PRO A 36 -11.53 3.22 7.35
CA PRO A 36 -11.22 1.91 6.80
C PRO A 36 -10.04 1.92 5.83
N VAL A 37 -9.23 0.86 5.83
CA VAL A 37 -8.03 0.68 4.97
C VAL A 37 -8.31 1.00 3.50
N TYR A 38 -9.48 0.59 2.96
CA TYR A 38 -9.82 0.78 1.55
C TYR A 38 -10.04 2.26 1.15
N LYS A 39 -10.14 3.17 2.12
CA LYS A 39 -10.22 4.63 1.88
C LYS A 39 -8.87 5.33 2.04
N VAL A 40 -7.84 4.63 2.52
CA VAL A 40 -6.49 5.19 2.70
C VAL A 40 -5.81 5.31 1.33
N LYS A 41 -5.19 6.45 1.07
CA LYS A 41 -4.45 6.71 -0.17
C LYS A 41 -3.06 6.12 -0.08
N SER A 42 -2.52 5.68 -1.23
CA SER A 42 -1.11 5.28 -1.32
C SER A 42 -0.21 6.48 -1.06
N VAL A 43 0.85 6.29 -0.28
CA VAL A 43 1.84 7.32 0.03
C VAL A 43 3.15 7.03 -0.69
N SER A 44 3.82 8.07 -1.17
CA SER A 44 5.11 7.95 -1.86
C SER A 44 6.24 7.62 -0.88
N LEU A 45 7.26 6.89 -1.32
CA LEU A 45 8.45 6.61 -0.49
C LEU A 45 9.07 7.89 0.08
N VAL A 46 9.15 8.97 -0.71
CA VAL A 46 9.70 10.25 -0.23
C VAL A 46 8.88 10.83 0.92
N THR A 47 7.56 10.74 0.84
CA THR A 47 6.68 11.18 1.92
C THR A 47 6.87 10.30 3.17
N LEU A 48 6.95 8.97 3.01
CA LEU A 48 7.26 8.07 4.12
C LEU A 48 8.60 8.40 4.78
N CYS A 49 9.65 8.62 3.99
CA CYS A 49 10.94 9.03 4.52
C CYS A 49 10.84 10.31 5.35
N ARG A 50 10.06 11.31 4.92
CA ARG A 50 9.85 12.54 5.71
C ARG A 50 9.09 12.27 7.00
N THR A 51 8.05 11.44 6.96
CA THR A 51 7.22 11.11 8.14
C THR A 51 8.01 10.38 9.22
N TYR A 52 8.89 9.46 8.82
CA TYR A 52 9.67 8.63 9.74
C TYR A 52 11.13 9.08 9.86
N ASP A 53 11.45 10.29 9.39
CA ASP A 53 12.80 10.87 9.43
C ASP A 53 13.87 9.96 8.80
N ALA A 54 13.52 9.20 7.76
CA ALA A 54 14.45 8.32 7.06
C ALA A 54 15.25 9.08 5.98
N PRO A 55 16.45 8.59 5.62
CA PRO A 55 17.26 9.21 4.58
C PRO A 55 16.51 9.33 3.24
N ILE A 56 16.69 10.46 2.57
CA ILE A 56 16.15 10.72 1.22
C ILE A 56 17.32 10.90 0.27
N ASN A 57 17.30 10.21 -0.86
CA ASN A 57 18.32 10.39 -1.90
C ASN A 57 18.24 11.82 -2.49
N PRO A 58 19.30 12.65 -2.34
CA PRO A 58 19.31 14.02 -2.86
C PRO A 58 19.29 14.07 -4.40
N GLN A 59 19.81 13.05 -5.08
CA GLN A 59 19.86 12.95 -6.54
C GLN A 59 18.64 12.25 -7.15
N LYS A 60 17.64 11.87 -6.34
CA LYS A 60 16.50 11.04 -6.78
C LYS A 60 15.80 11.61 -8.01
N GLU A 61 15.46 12.89 -7.97
CA GLU A 61 14.74 13.53 -9.07
C GLU A 61 15.59 13.75 -10.31
N HIS A 62 16.92 13.92 -10.15
CA HIS A 62 17.84 14.04 -11.27
C HIS A 62 17.92 12.72 -12.05
N ILE A 63 18.25 11.62 -11.37
CA ILE A 63 18.34 10.28 -11.98
C ILE A 63 17.00 9.86 -12.58
N LYS A 64 15.88 10.23 -11.93
CA LYS A 64 14.53 10.01 -12.45
C LYS A 64 14.25 10.68 -13.79
N LYS A 65 14.74 11.90 -13.99
CA LYS A 65 14.64 12.59 -15.29
C LYS A 65 15.47 11.89 -16.36
N VAL A 66 16.64 11.37 -16.01
CA VAL A 66 17.54 10.67 -16.95
C VAL A 66 16.90 9.38 -17.45
N TYR A 67 16.51 8.46 -16.55
CA TYR A 67 15.98 7.16 -16.98
C TYR A 67 14.60 7.24 -17.62
N ARG A 68 13.83 8.32 -17.38
CA ARG A 68 12.55 8.55 -18.09
C ARG A 68 12.76 8.87 -19.57
N ARG A 69 13.86 9.54 -19.91
CA ARG A 69 14.22 9.88 -21.30
C ARG A 69 14.92 8.72 -22.00
N ASP A 70 15.62 7.91 -21.23
CA ASP A 70 16.44 6.81 -21.74
C ASP A 70 15.90 5.45 -21.26
N GLN A 71 15.14 4.79 -22.13
CA GLN A 71 14.54 3.48 -21.84
C GLN A 71 15.57 2.37 -21.60
N LYS A 72 16.82 2.54 -22.04
CA LYS A 72 17.88 1.55 -21.86
C LYS A 72 18.71 1.79 -20.59
N PHE A 73 18.45 2.87 -19.84
CA PHE A 73 19.22 3.27 -18.66
C PHE A 73 19.51 2.09 -17.72
N TRP A 74 18.48 1.40 -17.24
CA TRP A 74 18.60 0.26 -16.31
C TRP A 74 19.11 -1.03 -16.95
N ALA A 75 19.13 -1.13 -18.28
CA ALA A 75 19.61 -2.30 -19.01
C ALA A 75 21.13 -2.24 -19.30
N ARG A 76 21.76 -1.06 -19.23
CA ARG A 76 23.20 -0.91 -19.49
C ARG A 76 24.04 -1.60 -18.43
N ARG A 77 25.17 -2.15 -18.86
CA ARG A 77 26.16 -2.81 -18.00
C ARG A 77 27.58 -2.37 -18.41
N PRO A 78 28.52 -2.24 -17.46
CA PRO A 78 28.31 -2.32 -16.00
C PRO A 78 27.40 -1.18 -15.49
N LEU A 79 26.83 -1.35 -14.29
CA LEU A 79 26.04 -0.29 -13.66
C LEU A 79 26.99 0.83 -13.22
N THR A 80 26.61 2.09 -13.39
CA THR A 80 27.37 3.21 -12.86
C THR A 80 27.12 3.37 -11.37
N ASP A 81 28.05 4.02 -10.66
CA ASP A 81 27.92 4.28 -9.23
C ASP A 81 26.62 5.03 -8.90
N ASP A 82 26.24 6.02 -9.72
CA ASP A 82 24.97 6.75 -9.56
C ASP A 82 23.74 5.83 -9.63
N MET A 83 23.75 4.81 -10.50
CA MET A 83 22.66 3.83 -10.59
C MET A 83 22.59 2.97 -9.34
N ILE A 84 23.75 2.53 -8.84
CA ILE A 84 23.86 1.70 -7.64
C ILE A 84 23.43 2.49 -6.42
N ILE A 85 23.95 3.70 -6.24
CA ILE A 85 23.60 4.63 -5.16
C ILE A 85 22.10 4.90 -5.18
N TYR A 86 21.54 5.23 -6.36
CA TYR A 86 20.11 5.46 -6.50
C TYR A 86 19.27 4.27 -6.00
N ALA A 87 19.60 3.07 -6.45
CA ALA A 87 18.88 1.86 -6.07
C ALA A 87 19.07 1.50 -4.59
N ALA A 88 20.27 1.68 -4.05
CA ALA A 88 20.58 1.40 -2.65
C ALA A 88 19.78 2.30 -1.70
N PHE A 89 19.66 3.60 -1.99
CA PHE A 89 18.91 4.53 -1.15
C PHE A 89 17.43 4.19 -1.01
N ASP A 90 16.79 3.65 -2.06
CA ASP A 90 15.39 3.26 -1.98
C ASP A 90 15.17 2.10 -1.00
N VAL A 91 16.17 1.25 -0.77
CA VAL A 91 16.09 0.12 0.19
C VAL A 91 16.58 0.54 1.58
N MET A 92 17.68 1.30 1.67
CA MET A 92 18.24 1.77 2.95
C MET A 92 17.26 2.65 3.73
N ALA A 93 16.38 3.38 3.04
CA ALA A 93 15.34 4.15 3.71
C ALA A 93 14.27 3.24 4.36
N LEU A 94 14.01 2.06 3.80
CA LEU A 94 12.96 1.15 4.26
C LEU A 94 13.38 0.36 5.50
N VAL A 95 14.61 -0.17 5.50
CA VAL A 95 15.11 -1.07 6.55
C VAL A 95 16.43 -0.52 7.11
N PRO A 96 16.60 -0.45 8.44
CA PRO A 96 15.67 -0.91 9.47
C PRO A 96 14.59 0.12 9.87
N LYS A 97 14.83 1.42 9.66
CA LYS A 97 14.11 2.50 10.33
C LYS A 97 12.59 2.49 10.11
N ILE A 98 12.14 2.57 8.85
CA ILE A 98 10.69 2.68 8.56
C ILE A 98 9.97 1.39 8.95
N TYR A 99 10.51 0.24 8.56
CA TYR A 99 9.91 -1.06 8.85
C TYR A 99 9.76 -1.31 10.35
N ASP A 100 10.82 -1.10 11.13
CA ASP A 100 10.80 -1.38 12.57
C ASP A 100 9.83 -0.47 13.32
N VAL A 101 9.81 0.83 12.99
CA VAL A 101 8.88 1.79 13.61
C VAL A 101 7.45 1.39 13.28
N MET A 102 7.14 1.16 12.00
CA MET A 102 5.79 0.76 11.60
C MET A 102 5.34 -0.56 12.23
N SER A 103 6.21 -1.57 12.23
CA SER A 103 5.90 -2.89 12.77
C SER A 103 5.60 -2.85 14.27
N ARG A 104 6.32 -2.02 15.04
CA ARG A 104 6.09 -1.85 16.47
C ARG A 104 4.86 -0.99 16.80
N SER A 105 4.43 -0.13 15.90
CA SER A 105 3.27 0.75 16.10
C SER A 105 1.93 0.12 15.74
N ILE A 106 1.92 -1.03 15.05
CA ILE A 106 0.68 -1.74 14.72
C ILE A 106 0.10 -2.38 15.98
N ASP A 107 -1.18 -2.11 16.24
CA ASP A 107 -1.92 -2.76 17.32
C ASP A 107 -1.93 -4.29 17.13
N PRO A 108 -1.60 -5.10 18.15
CA PRO A 108 -1.71 -6.56 18.09
C PRO A 108 -3.05 -7.07 17.54
N ALA A 109 -4.17 -6.38 17.82
CA ALA A 109 -5.50 -6.74 17.32
C ALA A 109 -5.62 -6.61 15.79
N LEU A 110 -4.77 -5.81 15.15
CA LEU A 110 -4.75 -5.56 13.71
C LEU A 110 -3.67 -6.37 12.98
N GLN A 111 -2.93 -7.23 13.68
CA GLN A 111 -1.87 -8.05 13.06
C GLN A 111 -2.39 -9.04 12.03
N THR A 112 -3.57 -9.65 12.26
CA THR A 112 -4.20 -10.53 11.27
C THR A 112 -4.56 -9.75 10.00
N LEU A 113 -5.16 -8.56 10.18
CA LEU A 113 -5.49 -7.67 9.07
C LEU A 113 -4.24 -7.23 8.30
N PHE A 114 -3.13 -7.02 9.00
CA PHE A 114 -1.82 -6.72 8.42
C PHE A 114 -1.29 -7.84 7.55
N ALA A 115 -1.30 -9.08 8.07
CA ALA A 115 -0.88 -10.25 7.32
C ALA A 115 -1.73 -10.42 6.05
N ASP A 116 -3.06 -10.30 6.16
CA ASP A 116 -3.98 -10.41 5.02
C ASP A 116 -3.68 -9.34 3.95
N LEU A 117 -3.44 -8.09 4.36
CA LEU A 117 -3.10 -7.02 3.43
C LEU A 117 -1.76 -7.26 2.74
N CYS A 118 -0.77 -7.79 3.46
CA CYS A 118 0.52 -8.15 2.88
C CYS A 118 0.36 -9.26 1.83
N GLU A 119 -0.38 -10.31 2.17
CA GLU A 119 -0.65 -11.43 1.27
C GLU A 119 -1.42 -10.97 0.02
N GLU A 120 -2.43 -10.12 0.18
CA GLU A 120 -3.18 -9.55 -0.95
C GLU A 120 -2.29 -8.77 -1.91
N GLN A 121 -1.30 -8.01 -1.41
CA GLN A 121 -0.37 -7.28 -2.28
C GLN A 121 0.58 -8.23 -3.02
N VAL A 122 1.06 -9.29 -2.36
CA VAL A 122 1.94 -10.30 -2.98
C VAL A 122 1.18 -11.06 -4.08
N THR A 123 -0.07 -11.43 -3.82
CA THR A 123 -0.90 -12.22 -4.74
C THR A 123 -1.65 -11.39 -5.78
N MET A 124 -1.60 -10.05 -5.70
CA MET A 124 -2.42 -9.16 -6.53
C MET A 124 -2.27 -9.36 -8.04
N HIS A 125 -1.11 -9.83 -8.50
CA HIS A 125 -0.83 -10.08 -9.92
C HIS A 125 -0.83 -11.56 -10.29
N ILE A 126 -0.89 -12.44 -9.28
CA ILE A 126 -0.92 -13.90 -9.45
C ILE A 126 -2.37 -14.37 -9.51
N ASN A 127 -3.20 -13.92 -8.58
CA ASN A 127 -4.59 -14.32 -8.45
C ASN A 127 -5.49 -13.09 -8.30
N GLN A 128 -5.71 -12.40 -9.43
CA GLN A 128 -6.39 -11.10 -9.45
C GLN A 128 -7.85 -11.18 -9.01
N ASP A 129 -8.56 -12.26 -9.35
CA ASP A 129 -10.00 -12.36 -9.09
C ASP A 129 -10.28 -12.63 -7.61
N ASP A 130 -9.52 -13.51 -6.97
CA ASP A 130 -9.65 -13.75 -5.54
C ASP A 130 -9.30 -12.50 -4.73
N VAL A 131 -8.25 -11.77 -5.09
CA VAL A 131 -7.89 -10.51 -4.43
C VAL A 131 -8.98 -9.45 -4.61
N LYS A 132 -9.62 -9.37 -5.78
CA LYS A 132 -10.76 -8.46 -5.99
C LYS A 132 -11.95 -8.85 -5.13
N GLN A 133 -12.27 -10.15 -5.03
CA GLN A 133 -13.37 -10.62 -4.19
C GLN A 133 -13.10 -10.38 -2.71
N LYS A 134 -11.89 -10.71 -2.20
CA LYS A 134 -11.47 -10.43 -0.82
C LYS A 134 -11.61 -8.95 -0.47
N LYS A 135 -11.15 -8.05 -1.34
CA LYS A 135 -11.28 -6.60 -1.13
C LYS A 135 -12.74 -6.13 -1.11
N LYS A 136 -13.57 -6.68 -2.00
CA LYS A 136 -15.00 -6.37 -2.06
C LYS A 136 -15.71 -6.85 -0.79
N GLN A 137 -15.43 -8.08 -0.38
CA GLN A 137 -15.99 -8.70 0.82
C GLN A 137 -15.64 -7.89 2.06
N ARG A 138 -14.35 -7.60 2.27
CA ARG A 138 -13.86 -6.77 3.38
C ARG A 138 -14.53 -5.41 3.43
N LYS A 139 -14.68 -4.74 2.28
CA LYS A 139 -15.37 -3.45 2.19
C LYS A 139 -16.82 -3.55 2.66
N VAL A 140 -17.54 -4.57 2.20
CA VAL A 140 -18.94 -4.81 2.60
C VAL A 140 -19.02 -5.09 4.10
N GLU A 141 -18.17 -5.97 4.63
CA GLU A 141 -18.14 -6.30 6.06
C GLU A 141 -17.85 -5.09 6.94
N THR A 142 -16.87 -4.26 6.57
CA THR A 142 -16.58 -3.03 7.31
C THR A 142 -17.76 -2.07 7.27
N GLU A 143 -18.40 -1.87 6.10
CA GLU A 143 -19.57 -1.00 6.00
C GLU A 143 -20.77 -1.53 6.81
N VAL A 144 -20.99 -2.85 6.84
CA VAL A 144 -22.05 -3.47 7.66
C VAL A 144 -21.73 -3.30 9.14
N SER A 145 -20.48 -3.49 9.56
CA SER A 145 -20.05 -3.27 10.94
C SER A 145 -20.26 -1.82 11.38
N ASP A 146 -19.84 -0.85 10.55
CA ASP A 146 -20.03 0.58 10.81
C ASP A 146 -21.54 0.92 10.94
N LEU A 147 -22.39 0.29 10.13
CA LEU A 147 -23.84 0.51 10.18
C LEU A 147 -24.48 -0.08 11.44
N LYS A 148 -24.05 -1.28 11.86
CA LYS A 148 -24.50 -1.89 13.12
C LYS A 148 -24.10 -1.03 14.31
N GLU A 149 -22.85 -0.57 14.36
CA GLU A 149 -22.37 0.31 15.44
C GLU A 149 -23.15 1.64 15.47
N LYS A 150 -23.46 2.23 14.32
CA LYS A 150 -24.32 3.41 14.23
C LYS A 150 -25.74 3.14 14.74
N LEU A 151 -26.30 1.98 14.42
CA LEU A 151 -27.63 1.58 14.89
C LEU A 151 -27.63 1.44 16.41
N ASP A 152 -26.64 0.75 16.98
CA ASP A 152 -26.52 0.55 18.43
C ASP A 152 -26.34 1.87 19.19
N LYS A 153 -25.54 2.80 18.64
CA LYS A 153 -25.34 4.14 19.22
C LYS A 153 -26.59 5.03 19.12
N THR A 154 -27.44 4.83 18.10
CA THR A 154 -28.63 5.65 17.85
C THR A 154 -29.91 5.07 18.46
N ALA A 155 -29.93 3.77 18.77
CA ALA A 155 -31.02 3.07 19.45
C ALA A 155 -31.39 3.69 20.82
N VAL A 156 -30.51 4.53 21.38
CA VAL A 156 -30.81 5.39 22.53
C VAL A 156 -31.57 6.65 22.05
N GLY A 157 -32.82 6.47 21.61
CA GLY A 157 -33.85 7.52 21.59
C GLY A 157 -33.92 8.48 20.39
N LYS A 158 -33.26 8.21 19.25
CA LYS A 158 -33.38 9.07 18.04
C LYS A 158 -33.82 8.27 16.81
N ASN A 159 -34.66 8.89 15.97
CA ASN A 159 -35.04 8.34 14.67
C ASN A 159 -33.82 8.30 13.73
N LEU A 160 -33.40 7.11 13.31
CA LEU A 160 -32.32 6.89 12.36
C LEU A 160 -32.88 6.72 10.95
N VAL A 161 -32.51 7.61 10.03
CA VAL A 161 -32.86 7.48 8.60
C VAL A 161 -31.70 6.81 7.88
N LEU A 162 -31.94 5.62 7.34
CA LEU A 162 -31.00 4.87 6.50
C LEU A 162 -31.34 5.05 5.03
N SER A 163 -30.32 5.08 4.18
CA SER A 163 -30.48 5.06 2.72
C SER A 163 -30.91 3.68 2.21
N ASN A 164 -31.52 3.63 1.02
CA ASN A 164 -31.88 2.38 0.35
C ASN A 164 -30.69 1.44 0.09
N ARG A 165 -29.46 1.98 0.04
CA ARG A 165 -28.24 1.17 -0.04
C ARG A 165 -27.93 0.51 1.30
N GLU A 166 -28.01 1.27 2.40
CA GLU A 166 -27.72 0.76 3.74
C GLU A 166 -28.76 -0.28 4.18
N ILE A 167 -30.04 -0.06 3.87
CA ILE A 167 -31.10 -1.06 4.11
C ILE A 167 -30.80 -2.37 3.36
N ARG A 168 -30.26 -2.31 2.13
CA ARG A 168 -29.86 -3.51 1.38
C ARG A 168 -28.63 -4.20 1.96
N LEU A 169 -27.74 -3.48 2.63
CA LEU A 169 -26.56 -4.06 3.27
C LEU A 169 -26.89 -4.74 4.62
N LEU A 170 -28.01 -4.36 5.24
CA LEU A 170 -28.47 -4.91 6.52
C LEU A 170 -29.49 -6.05 6.38
N ARG A 171 -29.94 -6.34 5.16
CA ARG A 171 -30.81 -7.49 4.84
C ARG A 171 -29.98 -8.70 4.48
#